data_AF-A0A7S0LC43-F1
#
_entry.id   AF-A0A7S0LC43-F1
#
_cell.length_a   1.000
_cell.length_b   1.000
_cell.length_c   1.000
_cell.angle_alpha   90.00
_cell.angle_beta   90.00
_cell.angle_gamma   90.00
#
_symmetry.space_group_name_H-M   'P 1'
#
loop_
_entity.id
_entity.type
_entity.pdbx_description
1 polymer ?
#
loop_
_entity_poly.entity_id
_entity_poly.type
_entity_poly.pdbx_seq_one_letter_code
_entity_poly.pdbx_strand_id
1 'polypeptide(L)'
;IGIMAAGKLRVLGSPQHLKSRHGGGYRIELKAGGADSDTPLTELVDKLFTGVKRVSSNHGTLVFEVEQGFALGQVFSAFEEAKSSLGLETFTMSQTTLEDVFLRVAAANKSKKPKPSRVSRAPNAMAMQRSDGGEPDGDGAVTGTNLAVEAAEYDGY
;
A
#
# COMPACT_ATOMS: atom_id res chain seq x y z
N ILE A 1 16.55 7.58 -19.21
CA ILE A 1 16.08 6.20 -18.95
C ILE A 1 14.57 6.22 -18.80
N GLY A 2 13.87 5.24 -19.35
CA GLY A 2 12.42 5.08 -19.18
C GLY A 2 12.07 3.67 -18.70
N ILE A 3 11.14 3.55 -17.77
CA ILE A 3 10.62 2.28 -17.27
C ILE A 3 9.21 2.07 -17.83
N MET A 4 9.02 0.98 -18.56
CA MET A 4 7.73 0.54 -19.07
C MET A 4 7.17 -0.61 -18.21
N ALA A 5 5.85 -0.64 -18.04
CA ALA A 5 5.16 -1.74 -17.40
C ALA A 5 3.77 -1.91 -18.01
N ALA A 6 3.35 -3.16 -18.25
CA ALA A 6 2.09 -3.50 -18.92
C ALA A 6 1.87 -2.74 -20.25
N GLY A 7 2.92 -2.64 -21.07
CA GLY A 7 2.86 -1.98 -22.38
C GLY A 7 2.74 -0.46 -22.36
N LYS A 8 2.86 0.19 -21.19
CA LYS A 8 2.78 1.65 -21.05
C LYS A 8 4.06 2.19 -20.43
N LEU A 9 4.54 3.34 -20.92
CA LEU A 9 5.59 4.10 -20.27
C LEU A 9 5.06 4.59 -18.92
N ARG A 10 5.76 4.26 -17.83
CA ARG A 10 5.34 4.60 -16.47
C ARG A 10 6.16 5.73 -15.88
N VAL A 11 7.48 5.65 -16.04
CA VAL A 11 8.41 6.64 -15.48
C VAL A 11 9.50 6.94 -16.49
N LEU A 12 9.95 8.19 -16.55
CA LEU A 12 11.04 8.63 -17.40
C LEU A 12 11.92 9.63 -16.63
N GLY A 13 13.24 9.50 -16.76
CA GLY A 13 14.19 10.39 -16.08
C GLY A 13 15.63 9.90 -16.14
N SER A 14 16.53 10.61 -15.45
CA SER A 14 17.90 10.15 -15.21
C SER A 14 17.93 8.99 -14.20
N PRO A 15 18.98 8.15 -14.18
CA PRO A 15 19.14 7.11 -13.17
C PRO A 15 18.89 7.61 -11.75
N GLN A 16 19.45 8.77 -11.42
CA GLN A 16 19.36 9.35 -10.08
C GLN A 16 17.95 9.88 -9.78
N HIS A 17 17.27 10.45 -10.77
CA HIS A 17 15.88 10.86 -10.63
C HIS A 17 14.96 9.65 -10.35
N LEU A 18 15.15 8.55 -11.08
CA LEU A 18 14.38 7.32 -10.88
C LEU A 18 14.64 6.71 -9.49
N LYS A 19 15.90 6.65 -9.05
CA LYS A 19 16.26 6.19 -7.70
C LYS A 19 15.71 7.09 -6.58
N SER A 20 15.75 8.41 -6.75
CA SER A 20 15.22 9.35 -5.76
C SER A 20 13.68 9.28 -5.66
N ARG A 21 12.97 9.27 -6.80
CA ARG A 21 11.49 9.28 -6.82
C ARG A 21 10.84 7.92 -6.53
N HIS A 22 11.50 6.82 -6.87
CA HIS A 22 10.89 5.48 -6.84
C HIS A 22 11.74 4.42 -6.13
N GLY A 23 13.01 4.73 -5.81
CA GLY A 23 13.95 3.79 -5.19
C GLY A 23 13.82 3.71 -3.68
N GLY A 24 13.08 4.59 -2.99
CA GLY A 24 12.95 4.52 -1.53
C GLY A 24 14.27 4.58 -0.76
N GLY A 25 15.26 5.27 -1.34
CA GLY A 25 16.47 5.74 -0.68
C GLY A 25 17.57 4.70 -0.43
N TYR A 26 17.77 4.36 0.84
CA TYR A 26 18.84 3.49 1.32
C TYR A 26 18.26 2.31 2.09
N ARG A 27 18.90 1.15 1.93
CA ARG A 27 18.67 -0.03 2.77
C ARG A 27 19.79 -0.11 3.80
N ILE A 28 19.41 -0.17 5.07
CA ILE A 28 20.31 -0.28 6.20
C ILE A 28 20.09 -1.66 6.82
N GLU A 29 21.17 -2.38 7.02
CA GLU A 29 21.20 -3.65 7.71
C GLU A 29 22.08 -3.52 8.95
N LEU A 30 21.52 -3.73 10.13
CA LEU A 30 22.20 -3.68 11.41
C LEU A 30 22.23 -5.09 12.00
N LYS A 31 23.39 -5.54 12.48
CA LYS A 31 23.53 -6.80 13.20
C LYS A 31 23.77 -6.52 14.67
N ALA A 32 22.79 -6.82 15.50
CA ALA A 32 22.85 -6.76 16.95
C ALA A 32 23.67 -7.93 17.53
N GLY A 33 24.51 -7.65 18.53
CA GLY A 33 25.28 -8.66 19.25
C GLY A 33 24.50 -9.38 20.35
N GLY A 34 23.27 -8.96 20.64
CA GLY A 34 22.39 -9.56 21.64
C GLY A 34 20.92 -9.24 21.39
N ALA A 35 20.02 -10.02 22.00
CA ALA A 35 18.57 -9.84 21.85
C ALA A 35 18.09 -8.48 22.42
N ASP A 36 18.78 -7.95 23.43
CA ASP A 36 18.42 -6.70 24.10
C ASP A 36 18.86 -5.44 23.33
N SER A 37 19.70 -5.60 22.31
CA SER A 37 20.20 -4.50 21.47
C SER A 37 19.22 -4.07 20.37
N ASP A 38 18.15 -4.83 20.08
CA ASP A 38 17.22 -4.50 18.99
C ASP A 38 16.49 -3.17 19.23
N THR A 39 15.92 -3.00 20.43
CA THR A 39 15.17 -1.80 20.81
C THR A 39 16.00 -0.51 20.70
N PRO A 40 17.18 -0.40 21.34
CA PRO A 40 17.96 0.83 21.27
C PRO A 40 18.51 1.11 19.86
N LEU A 41 18.81 0.08 19.06
CA LEU A 41 19.22 0.26 17.67
C LEU A 41 18.08 0.75 16.78
N THR A 42 16.87 0.25 17.01
CA THR A 42 15.67 0.75 16.32
C THR A 42 15.44 2.23 16.65
N GLU A 43 15.50 2.61 17.93
CA GLU A 43 15.37 4.03 18.34
C GLU A 43 16.45 4.93 17.76
N LEU A 44 17.69 4.44 17.63
CA LEU A 44 18.77 5.18 16.98
C LEU A 44 18.45 5.47 15.51
N VAL A 45 17.95 4.46 14.78
CA VAL A 45 17.56 4.63 13.38
C VAL A 45 16.40 5.63 13.27
N ASP A 46 15.40 5.54 14.14
CA ASP A 46 14.27 6.49 14.14
C ASP A 46 14.70 7.94 14.45
N LYS A 47 15.80 8.14 15.19
CA LYS A 47 16.38 9.47 15.45
C LYS A 47 17.22 9.99 14.29
N LEU A 48 17.93 9.11 13.58
CA LEU A 48 18.85 9.49 12.51
C LEU A 48 18.14 9.77 11.17
N PHE A 49 16.99 9.14 10.95
CA PHE A 49 16.31 9.17 9.66
C PHE A 49 14.84 9.54 9.79
N THR A 50 14.32 10.22 8.76
CA THR A 50 12.89 10.46 8.59
C THR A 50 12.29 9.40 7.67
N GLY A 51 11.05 8.99 7.92
CA GLY A 51 10.34 8.05 7.03
C GLY A 51 10.92 6.63 7.07
N VAL A 52 11.42 6.19 8.23
CA VAL A 52 11.96 4.84 8.43
C VAL A 52 10.86 3.80 8.20
N LYS A 53 11.17 2.82 7.34
CA LYS A 53 10.33 1.65 7.13
C LYS A 53 11.10 0.40 7.53
N ARG A 54 10.66 -0.25 8.62
CA ARG A 54 11.22 -1.54 9.02
C ARG A 54 10.80 -2.64 8.04
N VAL A 55 11.76 -3.26 7.38
CA VAL A 55 11.53 -4.34 6.39
C VAL A 55 11.54 -5.71 7.07
N SER A 56 12.49 -5.92 7.98
CA SER A 56 12.65 -7.19 8.69
C SER A 56 13.37 -6.98 10.01
N SER A 57 13.02 -7.78 11.02
CA SER A 57 13.84 -8.01 12.20
C SER A 57 13.83 -9.52 12.43
N ASN A 58 14.99 -10.17 12.29
CA ASN A 58 15.12 -11.61 12.52
C ASN A 58 16.54 -11.99 12.97
N HIS A 59 16.66 -12.89 13.95
CA HIS A 59 17.93 -13.42 14.45
C HIS A 59 19.01 -12.36 14.76
N GLY A 60 18.62 -11.21 15.31
CA GLY A 60 19.54 -10.12 15.62
C GLY A 60 19.93 -9.26 14.40
N THR A 61 19.38 -9.53 13.22
CA THR A 61 19.55 -8.67 12.04
C THR A 61 18.31 -7.80 11.83
N LEU A 62 18.52 -6.48 11.80
CA LEU A 62 17.50 -5.47 11.58
C LEU A 62 17.70 -4.84 10.22
N VAL A 63 16.63 -4.78 9.44
CA VAL A 63 16.67 -4.23 8.09
C VAL A 63 15.67 -3.11 7.97
N PHE A 64 16.17 -1.94 7.60
CA PHE A 64 15.41 -0.71 7.43
C PHE A 64 15.55 -0.18 6.00
N GLU A 65 14.49 0.45 5.51
CA GLU A 65 14.52 1.31 4.34
C GLU A 65 14.29 2.75 4.81
N VAL A 66 15.17 3.65 4.38
CA VAL A 66 15.14 5.07 4.78
C VAL A 66 15.23 5.98 3.58
N GLU A 67 14.55 7.12 3.64
CA GLU A 67 14.61 8.12 2.57
C GLU A 67 15.99 8.80 2.51
N GLN A 68 16.33 9.35 1.35
CA GLN A 68 17.55 10.15 1.20
C GLN A 68 17.38 11.52 1.86
N GLY A 69 18.48 12.26 2.05
CA GLY A 69 18.44 13.63 2.60
C GLY A 69 19.23 13.81 3.89
N PHE A 70 19.99 12.80 4.29
CA PHE A 70 20.89 12.83 5.45
C PHE A 70 22.35 12.94 5.02
N ALA A 71 23.20 13.44 5.92
CA ALA A 71 24.65 13.42 5.72
C ALA A 71 25.21 12.04 6.09
N LEU A 72 25.72 11.32 5.08
CA LEU A 72 26.30 9.99 5.25
C LEU A 72 27.36 9.94 6.36
N GLY A 73 28.23 10.95 6.44
CA GLY A 73 29.28 11.02 7.47
C GLY A 73 28.72 10.98 8.89
N GLN A 74 27.63 11.71 9.17
CA GLN A 74 27.00 11.72 10.49
C GLN A 74 26.38 10.37 10.84
N VAL A 75 25.76 9.71 9.85
CA VAL A 75 25.20 8.37 10.01
C VAL A 75 26.29 7.35 10.31
N PHE A 76 27.39 7.37 9.55
CA PHE A 76 28.52 6.47 9.80
C PHE A 76 29.10 6.67 11.20
N SER A 77 29.30 7.92 11.64
CA SER A 77 29.76 8.21 13.00
C SER A 77 28.81 7.69 14.07
N ALA A 78 27.50 7.88 13.90
CA ALA A 78 26.50 7.43 14.86
C ALA A 78 26.46 5.89 14.97
N PHE A 79 26.58 5.17 13.86
CA PHE A 79 26.65 3.70 13.89
C PHE A 79 27.95 3.18 14.46
N GLU A 80 29.09 3.85 14.24
CA GLU A 80 30.35 3.49 14.90
C GLU A 80 30.25 3.66 16.43
N GLU A 81 29.63 4.74 16.91
CA GLU A 81 29.38 4.92 18.35
C GLU A 81 28.44 3.84 18.92
N ALA A 82 27.42 3.44 18.15
CA ALA A 82 26.49 2.38 18.51
C ALA A 82 27.17 1.01 18.65
N LYS A 83 28.29 0.75 17.95
CA LYS A 83 29.07 -0.48 18.15
C LYS A 83 29.61 -0.60 19.57
N SER A 84 30.12 0.50 20.11
CA SER A 84 30.69 0.52 21.46
C SER A 84 29.64 0.70 22.56
N SER A 85 28.54 1.39 22.29
CA SER A 85 27.55 1.78 23.32
C SER A 85 26.29 0.92 23.36
N LEU A 86 25.85 0.37 22.21
CA LEU A 86 24.55 -0.33 22.06
C LEU A 86 24.70 -1.81 21.67
N GLY A 87 25.93 -2.31 21.55
CA GLY A 87 26.19 -3.70 21.17
C GLY A 87 25.87 -4.00 19.70
N LEU A 88 26.05 -3.02 18.80
CA LEU A 88 26.02 -3.26 17.36
C LEU A 88 27.30 -4.02 16.94
N GLU A 89 27.17 -5.18 16.30
CA GLU A 89 28.32 -5.92 15.77
C GLU A 89 28.78 -5.33 14.44
N THR A 90 27.86 -5.25 13.47
CA THR A 90 28.15 -4.80 12.12
C THR A 90 26.97 -4.02 11.56
N PHE A 91 27.25 -3.11 10.63
CA PHE A 91 26.21 -2.47 9.83
C PHE A 91 26.63 -2.41 8.37
N THR A 92 25.63 -2.44 7.49
CA THR A 92 25.77 -2.24 6.05
C THR A 92 24.73 -1.25 5.60
N MET A 93 25.12 -0.36 4.69
CA MET A 93 24.19 0.59 4.07
C MET A 93 24.38 0.58 2.56
N SER A 94 23.32 0.28 1.83
CA SER A 94 23.33 0.21 0.37
C SER A 94 22.27 1.13 -0.22
N GLN A 95 22.63 1.83 -1.29
CA GLN A 95 21.65 2.61 -2.05
C GLN A 95 20.81 1.67 -2.92
N THR A 96 19.53 1.95 -3.04
CA THR A 96 18.64 1.20 -3.91
C THR A 96 19.09 1.25 -5.37
N THR A 97 19.01 0.12 -6.07
CA THR A 97 19.46 -0.02 -7.46
C THR A 97 18.39 0.41 -8.47
N LEU A 98 18.74 0.51 -9.76
CA LEU A 98 17.73 0.75 -10.80
C LEU A 98 16.82 -0.46 -11.01
N GLU A 99 17.35 -1.66 -10.77
CA GLU A 99 16.65 -2.92 -10.80
C GLU A 99 15.55 -2.93 -9.74
N ASP A 100 15.85 -2.50 -8.51
CA ASP A 100 14.86 -2.34 -7.44
C ASP A 100 13.77 -1.33 -7.81
N VAL A 101 14.15 -0.19 -8.40
CA VAL A 101 13.19 0.80 -8.90
C VAL A 101 12.28 0.18 -9.96
N PHE A 102 12.85 -0.56 -10.91
CA PHE A 102 12.10 -1.26 -11.95
C PHE A 102 11.11 -2.25 -11.34
N LEU A 103 11.54 -3.09 -10.39
CA LEU A 103 10.69 -4.08 -9.73
C LEU A 103 9.53 -3.41 -8.98
N ARG A 104 9.77 -2.30 -8.29
CA ARG A 104 8.73 -1.52 -7.60
C ARG A 104 7.71 -0.92 -8.56
N VAL A 105 8.18 -0.28 -9.64
CA VAL A 105 7.31 0.28 -10.68
C VAL A 105 6.49 -0.85 -11.33
N ALA A 106 7.09 -1.99 -11.65
CA ALA A 106 6.38 -3.13 -12.24
C ALA A 106 5.34 -3.73 -11.28
N ALA A 107 5.65 -3.89 -9.99
CA ALA A 107 4.75 -4.42 -8.98
C ALA A 107 3.51 -3.54 -8.76
N ALA A 108 3.67 -2.20 -8.76
CA ALA A 108 2.57 -1.25 -8.64
C ALA A 108 1.53 -1.35 -9.78
N ASN A 109 1.84 -2.08 -10.87
CA ASN A 109 0.98 -2.23 -12.04
C ASN A 109 0.14 -3.50 -12.08
N LYS A 110 0.19 -4.34 -11.03
CA LYS A 110 -0.57 -5.61 -10.97
C LYS A 110 -2.05 -5.46 -10.59
N SER A 111 -2.63 -4.26 -10.51
CA SER A 111 -3.96 -4.05 -9.92
C SER A 111 -4.90 -3.16 -10.73
N LYS A 112 -5.27 -3.56 -11.97
CA LYS A 112 -6.62 -3.28 -12.54
C LYS A 112 -6.99 -4.39 -13.52
N LYS A 113 -7.67 -5.45 -13.04
CA LYS A 113 -8.46 -6.29 -13.96
C LYS A 113 -9.56 -5.40 -14.54
N PRO A 114 -9.70 -5.28 -15.87
CA PRO A 114 -10.85 -4.58 -16.44
C PRO A 114 -12.12 -5.31 -15.99
N LYS A 115 -13.05 -4.60 -15.33
CA LYS A 115 -14.39 -5.13 -15.06
C LYS A 115 -15.04 -5.40 -16.43
N PRO A 116 -15.54 -6.61 -16.73
CA PRO A 116 -16.25 -6.84 -17.96
C PRO A 116 -17.50 -5.95 -17.95
N SER A 117 -17.57 -5.01 -18.91
CA SER A 117 -18.76 -4.22 -19.17
C SER A 117 -19.89 -5.19 -19.57
N ARG A 118 -20.89 -5.37 -18.69
CA ARG A 118 -22.11 -6.08 -19.04
C ARG A 118 -22.82 -5.30 -20.14
N VAL A 119 -22.79 -5.81 -21.37
CA VAL A 119 -23.71 -5.37 -22.43
C VAL A 119 -25.10 -5.81 -21.99
N SER A 120 -25.93 -4.87 -21.53
CA SER A 120 -27.33 -5.12 -21.21
C SER A 120 -28.10 -5.35 -22.51
N ARG A 121 -28.32 -6.61 -22.89
CA ARG A 121 -29.35 -6.98 -23.88
C ARG A 121 -30.71 -6.81 -23.23
N ALA A 122 -31.51 -5.87 -23.73
CA ALA A 122 -32.93 -5.77 -23.39
C ALA A 122 -33.67 -7.07 -23.82
N PRO A 123 -34.66 -7.56 -23.05
CA PRO A 123 -35.46 -8.69 -23.48
C PRO A 123 -36.46 -8.24 -24.55
N ASN A 124 -36.53 -9.00 -25.64
CA ASN A 124 -37.49 -8.82 -26.72
C ASN A 124 -38.90 -9.17 -26.20
N ALA A 125 -39.87 -8.28 -26.42
CA ALA A 125 -41.28 -8.51 -26.12
C ALA A 125 -41.91 -9.46 -27.15
N MET A 126 -42.46 -10.60 -26.71
CA MET A 126 -43.47 -11.34 -27.46
C MET A 126 -44.22 -12.32 -26.55
N ALA A 127 -45.43 -11.95 -26.11
CA ALA A 127 -46.40 -12.89 -25.54
C ALA A 127 -47.76 -12.61 -26.19
N MET A 128 -48.29 -13.65 -26.84
CA MET A 128 -49.46 -13.69 -27.70
C MET A 128 -50.69 -14.07 -26.87
N GLN A 129 -51.81 -13.39 -27.10
CA GLN A 129 -53.09 -13.49 -26.39
C GLN A 129 -53.77 -14.86 -26.49
N ARG A 130 -54.56 -15.24 -25.46
CA ARG A 130 -55.90 -15.86 -25.59
C ARG A 130 -56.82 -15.50 -24.39
N SER A 131 -58.10 -15.26 -24.72
CA SER A 131 -59.30 -14.99 -23.90
C SER A 131 -59.70 -16.19 -23.02
N ASP A 132 -60.61 -16.20 -22.03
CA ASP A 132 -61.84 -15.49 -21.61
C ASP A 132 -61.90 -15.64 -20.05
N GLY A 133 -62.41 -14.74 -19.20
CA GLY A 133 -63.79 -14.27 -19.07
C GLY A 133 -64.36 -14.70 -17.70
N GLY A 134 -64.63 -13.75 -16.78
CA GLY A 134 -65.30 -13.99 -15.49
C GLY A 134 -65.03 -12.94 -14.41
N GLU A 135 -65.97 -12.01 -14.22
CA GLU A 135 -66.05 -10.95 -13.18
C GLU A 135 -67.22 -11.30 -12.21
N PRO A 136 -67.42 -10.59 -11.08
CA PRO A 136 -66.62 -10.48 -9.86
C PRO A 136 -67.44 -10.94 -8.61
N ASP A 137 -66.88 -10.80 -7.40
CA ASP A 137 -67.57 -10.42 -6.13
C ASP A 137 -66.86 -11.01 -4.90
N GLY A 138 -66.50 -10.17 -3.92
CA GLY A 138 -66.11 -10.66 -2.59
C GLY A 138 -65.18 -9.74 -1.81
N ASP A 139 -65.79 -8.92 -0.96
CA ASP A 139 -65.25 -8.04 0.09
C ASP A 139 -64.20 -8.70 1.01
N GLY A 140 -63.24 -7.91 1.51
CA GLY A 140 -62.22 -8.37 2.45
C GLY A 140 -61.09 -7.37 2.69
N ALA A 141 -61.36 -6.34 3.48
CA ALA A 141 -60.36 -5.47 4.09
C ALA A 141 -59.27 -6.27 4.85
N VAL A 142 -58.03 -5.77 4.90
CA VAL A 142 -57.33 -5.35 6.14
C VAL A 142 -55.95 -4.77 5.79
N THR A 143 -55.79 -3.56 6.30
CA THR A 143 -54.66 -2.66 6.46
C THR A 143 -53.33 -3.35 6.85
N GLY A 144 -52.26 -3.01 6.14
CA GLY A 144 -50.88 -3.32 6.52
C GLY A 144 -49.96 -2.15 6.21
N THR A 145 -49.93 -1.17 7.12
CA THR A 145 -48.98 -0.05 7.13
C THR A 145 -47.55 -0.58 7.32
N ASN A 146 -46.64 -0.31 6.39
CA ASN A 146 -45.21 -0.32 6.70
C ASN A 146 -44.69 1.11 6.71
N LEU A 147 -44.53 1.58 7.93
CA LEU A 147 -43.99 2.85 8.36
C LEU A 147 -42.52 2.95 7.89
N ALA A 148 -42.24 3.87 6.97
CA ALA A 148 -40.89 4.32 6.72
C ALA A 148 -40.42 5.11 7.95
N VAL A 149 -39.44 4.59 8.67
CA VAL A 149 -38.74 5.35 9.70
C VAL A 149 -37.62 6.12 9.01
N GLU A 150 -37.91 7.37 8.70
CA GLU A 150 -36.92 8.44 8.65
C GLU A 150 -36.26 8.57 10.03
N ALA A 151 -34.93 8.50 10.07
CA ALA A 151 -34.14 9.09 11.14
C ALA A 151 -33.13 10.01 10.45
N ALA A 152 -33.52 11.28 10.38
CA ALA A 152 -32.63 12.40 10.16
C ALA A 152 -31.91 12.76 11.46
N GLU A 153 -30.83 13.54 11.31
CA GLU A 153 -30.17 14.38 12.32
C GLU A 153 -29.26 13.64 13.33
N TYR A 154 -28.13 14.17 13.79
CA TYR A 154 -27.56 15.52 13.73
C TYR A 154 -26.05 15.47 14.06
N ASP A 155 -25.39 16.57 13.72
CA ASP A 155 -24.02 17.07 13.96
C ASP A 155 -23.22 16.65 15.21
N GLY A 156 -21.89 16.77 15.05
CA GLY A 156 -21.05 17.45 16.05
C GLY A 156 -19.92 16.65 16.69
N TYR A 157 -18.73 16.65 16.07
CA TYR A 157 -17.46 17.23 16.58
C TYR A 157 -16.31 16.93 15.62
#